data_AF-A0A2M7ZU28-F1
#
_entry.id   AF-A0A2M7ZU28-F1
#
_cell.length_a   1.000
_cell.length_b   1.000
_cell.length_c   1.000
_cell.angle_alpha   90.00
_cell.angle_beta   90.00
_cell.angle_gamma   90.00
#
_symmetry.space_group_name_H-M   'P 1'
#
loop_
_entity.id
_entity.type
_entity.pdbx_description
1 polymer ?
#
loop_
_entity_poly.entity_id
_entity_poly.type
_entity_poly.pdbx_seq_one_letter_code
_entity_poly.pdbx_strand_id
1 'polypeptide(L)'
;MKKNVTRKDFLMKTGRAAVGITAVAGLSSLVTTANTQAKTKLTPWPWPYTSLDAEAVRIQAHNFYWNDKDCSSGTFGGIISALATAIGDPWTNLPMEVMLYGRGGGNAWGVLCGCLNGAAALISLVTTKAQSGPLINELWGWYEQAELPTTQANQVAINGQYLVHNFDQDLPQNVSGSPLCHASVTEWCLTANKKVSDVERKERCARVTGDVAAKTVEILNAFFAGTFTSTYVDPASVTACLSCHGSAVFNNVMTKMDCTPCHGDPHNPQAVETIGATASAFKLSQNYPNPFNPSTTIRFSIPQTEKVRLEIYGIQGNLIKSLVDYDLYQQGSYEVVWDGRDNHGNRVSSGIYFAKMKAGKFAQTKKMNLVK
;
A
#
# COMPACT_ATOMS: atom_id res chain seq x y z
N MET A 1 46.55 -31.11 -47.42
CA MET A 1 45.49 -30.18 -46.96
C MET A 1 44.38 -30.96 -46.27
N LYS A 2 44.29 -30.86 -44.94
CA LYS A 2 43.21 -31.50 -44.14
C LYS A 2 41.96 -30.61 -44.22
N LYS A 3 40.82 -31.14 -44.69
CA LYS A 3 39.52 -30.45 -44.65
C LYS A 3 38.90 -30.66 -43.26
N ASN A 4 38.66 -29.57 -42.53
CA ASN A 4 37.92 -29.59 -41.27
C ASN A 4 36.43 -29.85 -41.56
N VAL A 5 35.91 -30.96 -41.05
CA VAL A 5 34.48 -31.28 -41.02
C VAL A 5 33.85 -30.54 -39.83
N THR A 6 32.78 -29.79 -40.05
CA THR A 6 32.11 -29.04 -38.99
C THR A 6 31.02 -29.89 -38.30
N ARG A 7 30.68 -29.58 -37.03
CA ARG A 7 29.61 -30.27 -36.26
C ARG A 7 28.26 -30.33 -36.99
N LYS A 8 27.99 -29.37 -37.88
CA LYS A 8 26.77 -29.29 -38.70
C LYS A 8 26.72 -30.39 -39.77
N ASP A 9 27.86 -30.78 -40.34
CA ASP A 9 27.96 -31.84 -41.35
C ASP A 9 27.76 -33.23 -40.75
N PHE A 10 28.13 -33.41 -39.48
CA PHE A 10 27.89 -34.67 -38.75
C PHE A 10 26.40 -34.88 -38.47
N LEU A 11 25.70 -33.85 -37.98
CA LEU A 11 24.26 -33.91 -37.66
C LEU A 11 23.38 -34.10 -38.90
N MET A 12 23.74 -33.48 -40.03
CA MET A 12 23.03 -33.65 -41.31
C MET A 12 23.17 -35.07 -41.89
N LYS A 13 24.30 -35.76 -41.63
CA LYS A 13 24.54 -37.12 -42.13
C LYS A 13 23.95 -38.20 -41.23
N THR A 14 23.87 -37.98 -39.91
CA THR A 14 23.25 -38.95 -38.98
C THR A 14 21.72 -38.93 -39.04
N GLY A 15 21.10 -37.78 -39.34
CA GLY A 15 19.64 -37.66 -39.50
C GLY A 15 19.04 -38.43 -40.70
N ARG A 16 19.87 -38.92 -41.62
CA ARG A 16 19.41 -39.70 -42.80
C ARG A 16 19.82 -41.17 -42.78
N ALA A 17 20.54 -41.62 -41.74
CA ALA A 17 21.02 -43.01 -41.64
C ALA A 17 20.23 -43.88 -40.65
N ALA A 18 19.23 -43.33 -39.95
CA ALA A 18 18.41 -44.07 -38.98
C ALA A 18 17.02 -44.48 -39.52
N VAL A 19 16.90 -44.67 -40.84
CA VAL A 19 15.75 -45.34 -41.47
C VAL A 19 16.31 -46.49 -42.29
N GLY A 20 16.35 -47.69 -41.71
CA GLY A 20 16.98 -48.84 -42.36
C GLY A 20 16.98 -50.15 -41.57
N ILE A 21 15.79 -50.75 -41.43
CA ILE A 21 15.48 -52.19 -41.52
C ILE A 21 16.23 -53.18 -40.60
N THR A 22 15.57 -53.57 -39.50
CA THR A 22 15.52 -54.98 -39.06
C THR A 22 14.14 -55.27 -38.46
N ALA A 23 13.52 -56.34 -38.96
CA ALA A 23 12.16 -56.75 -38.66
C ALA A 23 12.02 -57.28 -37.23
N VAL A 24 11.09 -56.71 -36.47
CA VAL A 24 10.33 -57.44 -35.44
C VAL A 24 8.85 -57.18 -35.74
N ALA A 25 8.24 -58.14 -36.43
CA ALA A 25 6.80 -58.20 -36.62
C ALA A 25 6.14 -58.25 -35.23
N GLY A 26 5.44 -57.18 -34.84
CA GLY A 26 4.75 -57.12 -33.54
C GLY A 26 4.45 -55.71 -33.00
N LEU A 27 5.07 -54.65 -33.53
CA LEU A 27 4.87 -53.28 -33.01
C LEU A 27 4.08 -52.33 -33.92
N SER A 28 3.50 -52.81 -35.01
CA SER A 28 2.69 -51.98 -35.93
C SER A 28 1.34 -51.54 -35.35
N SER A 29 0.96 -52.00 -34.15
CA SER A 29 -0.25 -51.56 -33.44
C SER A 29 -0.03 -50.45 -32.41
N LEU A 30 1.21 -50.03 -32.14
CA LEU A 30 1.53 -49.12 -31.03
C LEU A 30 1.94 -47.70 -31.44
N VAL A 31 1.84 -47.36 -32.71
CA VAL A 31 1.96 -45.96 -33.16
C VAL A 31 0.66 -45.54 -33.83
N THR A 32 -0.45 -45.63 -33.08
CA THR A 32 -1.43 -44.57 -33.18
C THR A 32 -0.70 -43.31 -32.72
N THR A 33 -0.37 -42.44 -33.67
CA THR A 33 -0.21 -41.02 -33.42
C THR A 33 -1.53 -40.54 -32.85
N ALA A 34 -1.73 -40.80 -31.56
CA ALA A 34 -2.73 -40.15 -30.74
C ALA A 34 -2.27 -38.69 -30.71
N ASN A 35 -2.70 -37.96 -31.73
CA ASN A 35 -2.87 -36.52 -31.65
C ASN A 35 -4.07 -36.32 -30.71
N THR A 36 -3.92 -36.71 -29.45
CA THR A 36 -4.75 -36.24 -28.36
C THR A 36 -4.39 -34.77 -28.20
N GLN A 37 -4.91 -33.94 -29.11
CA GLN A 37 -5.26 -32.58 -28.74
C GLN A 37 -6.21 -32.75 -27.57
N ALA A 38 -5.67 -32.69 -26.36
CA ALA A 38 -6.45 -32.54 -25.16
C ALA A 38 -7.34 -31.33 -25.44
N LYS A 39 -8.64 -31.58 -25.64
CA LYS A 39 -9.64 -30.52 -25.65
C LYS A 39 -9.73 -30.03 -24.21
N THR A 40 -8.69 -29.31 -23.74
CA THR A 40 -8.74 -28.60 -22.48
C THR A 40 -9.78 -27.52 -22.65
N LYS A 41 -10.99 -27.83 -22.19
CA LYS A 41 -12.07 -26.86 -22.11
C LYS A 41 -11.59 -25.79 -21.13
N LEU A 42 -11.20 -24.63 -21.65
CA LEU A 42 -10.80 -23.48 -20.85
C LEU A 42 -11.92 -23.19 -19.84
N THR A 43 -11.58 -23.21 -18.55
CA THR A 43 -12.53 -22.81 -17.51
C THR A 43 -12.86 -21.33 -17.70
N PRO A 44 -14.14 -20.96 -17.93
CA PRO A 44 -14.52 -19.58 -18.08
C PRO A 44 -14.17 -18.79 -16.82
N TRP A 45 -13.70 -17.55 -17.00
CA TRP A 45 -13.54 -16.60 -15.91
C TRP A 45 -14.89 -15.90 -15.64
N PRO A 46 -15.25 -15.59 -14.37
CA PRO A 46 -14.53 -15.89 -13.13
C PRO A 46 -14.51 -17.38 -12.73
N TRP A 47 -13.46 -17.80 -12.04
CA TRP A 47 -13.25 -19.19 -11.62
C TRP A 47 -14.12 -19.58 -10.41
N PRO A 48 -14.44 -20.89 -10.26
CA PRO A 48 -15.31 -21.35 -9.18
C PRO A 48 -14.64 -21.18 -7.81
N TYR A 49 -15.40 -20.71 -6.84
CA TYR A 49 -15.02 -20.59 -5.44
C TYR A 49 -15.93 -21.44 -4.55
N THR A 50 -15.39 -21.96 -3.45
CA THR A 50 -16.15 -22.62 -2.39
C THR A 50 -15.67 -22.10 -1.05
N SER A 51 -16.52 -22.17 -0.02
CA SER A 51 -16.17 -21.71 1.32
C SER A 51 -14.94 -22.45 1.83
N LEU A 52 -13.99 -21.71 2.41
CA LEU A 52 -12.74 -22.26 2.96
C LEU A 52 -12.62 -21.99 4.46
N ASP A 53 -11.83 -22.80 5.14
CA ASP A 53 -11.41 -22.55 6.53
C ASP A 53 -10.28 -21.50 6.53
N ALA A 54 -10.56 -20.32 7.09
CA ALA A 54 -9.62 -19.23 7.16
C ALA A 54 -8.37 -19.56 8.00
N GLU A 55 -8.52 -20.35 9.06
CA GLU A 55 -7.40 -20.68 9.95
C GLU A 55 -6.48 -21.74 9.35
N ALA A 56 -7.04 -22.75 8.67
CA ALA A 56 -6.24 -23.69 7.90
C ALA A 56 -5.43 -22.97 6.79
N VAL A 57 -6.06 -22.00 6.12
CA VAL A 57 -5.40 -21.17 5.10
C VAL A 57 -4.31 -20.27 5.71
N ARG A 58 -4.53 -19.70 6.91
CA ARG A 58 -3.51 -18.93 7.65
C ARG A 58 -2.23 -19.73 7.84
N ILE A 59 -2.38 -20.94 8.40
CA ILE A 59 -1.26 -21.84 8.71
C ILE A 59 -0.53 -22.24 7.43
N GLN A 60 -1.27 -22.56 6.37
CA GLN A 60 -0.68 -22.98 5.10
C GLN A 60 0.06 -21.83 4.40
N ALA A 61 -0.47 -20.61 4.44
CA ALA A 61 0.17 -19.44 3.85
C ALA A 61 1.47 -19.05 4.59
N HIS A 62 1.48 -19.14 5.93
CA HIS A 62 2.70 -19.01 6.74
C HIS A 62 3.74 -20.08 6.38
N ASN A 63 3.31 -21.34 6.26
CA ASN A 63 4.18 -22.43 5.84
C ASN A 63 4.81 -22.17 4.46
N PHE A 64 4.03 -21.71 3.48
CA PHE A 64 4.57 -21.40 2.16
C PHE A 64 5.55 -20.23 2.17
N TYR A 65 5.30 -19.18 2.97
CA TYR A 65 6.26 -18.08 3.12
C TYR A 65 7.66 -18.60 3.44
N TRP A 66 7.77 -19.52 4.41
CA TRP A 66 9.05 -20.07 4.84
C TRP A 66 9.64 -21.11 3.90
N ASN A 67 8.83 -21.76 3.07
CA ASN A 67 9.25 -22.75 2.09
C ASN A 67 9.54 -22.13 0.71
N ASP A 68 10.34 -21.06 0.69
CA ASP A 68 10.86 -20.40 -0.52
C ASP A 68 9.78 -19.82 -1.47
N LYS A 69 8.61 -19.46 -0.92
CA LYS A 69 7.54 -18.79 -1.69
C LYS A 69 7.38 -17.31 -1.34
N ASP A 70 7.92 -16.86 -0.21
CA ASP A 70 7.76 -15.50 0.29
C ASP A 70 6.28 -15.09 0.44
N CYS A 71 6.05 -13.80 0.73
CA CYS A 71 4.74 -13.23 1.08
C CYS A 71 3.68 -13.32 -0.03
N SER A 72 4.05 -13.01 -1.27
CA SER A 72 3.10 -12.93 -2.39
C SER A 72 2.59 -14.31 -2.82
N SER A 73 3.52 -15.21 -3.14
CA SER A 73 3.17 -16.59 -3.47
C SER A 73 2.69 -17.37 -2.25
N GLY A 74 3.11 -17.04 -1.03
CA GLY A 74 2.60 -17.66 0.18
C GLY A 74 1.11 -17.38 0.40
N THR A 75 0.70 -16.10 0.28
CA THR A 75 -0.71 -15.70 0.42
C THR A 75 -1.57 -16.33 -0.68
N PHE A 76 -1.15 -16.18 -1.94
CA PHE A 76 -1.85 -16.75 -3.08
C PHE A 76 -1.90 -18.28 -3.01
N GLY A 77 -0.75 -18.89 -2.75
CA GLY A 77 -0.51 -20.33 -2.60
C GLY A 77 -1.39 -20.97 -1.53
N GLY A 78 -1.47 -20.36 -0.34
CA GLY A 78 -2.26 -20.89 0.77
C GLY A 78 -3.74 -21.05 0.39
N ILE A 79 -4.30 -20.06 -0.30
CA ILE A 79 -5.70 -20.08 -0.72
C ILE A 79 -5.91 -21.00 -1.93
N ILE A 80 -5.06 -20.93 -2.97
CA ILE A 80 -5.24 -21.81 -4.15
C ILE A 80 -5.03 -23.28 -3.78
N SER A 81 -4.17 -23.60 -2.81
CA SER A 81 -3.97 -24.96 -2.34
C SER A 81 -5.25 -25.50 -1.71
N ALA A 82 -5.93 -24.69 -0.89
CA ALA A 82 -7.20 -25.06 -0.29
C ALA A 82 -8.31 -25.22 -1.36
N LEU A 83 -8.36 -24.32 -2.35
CA LEU A 83 -9.29 -24.43 -3.49
C LEU A 83 -9.01 -25.66 -4.36
N ALA A 84 -7.74 -26.00 -4.59
CA ALA A 84 -7.35 -27.20 -5.33
C ALA A 84 -7.79 -28.48 -4.60
N THR A 85 -7.64 -28.53 -3.27
CA THR A 85 -8.16 -29.64 -2.46
C THR A 85 -9.69 -29.71 -2.51
N ALA A 86 -10.38 -28.57 -2.44
CA ALA A 86 -11.83 -28.54 -2.32
C ALA A 86 -12.60 -28.70 -3.64
N ILE A 87 -12.03 -28.21 -4.76
CA ILE A 87 -12.71 -28.13 -6.07
C ILE A 87 -12.00 -28.97 -7.13
N GLY A 88 -10.67 -29.07 -7.09
CA GLY A 88 -9.88 -29.66 -8.16
C GLY A 88 -9.59 -28.67 -9.29
N ASP A 89 -9.73 -29.09 -10.55
CA ASP A 89 -9.55 -28.23 -11.72
C ASP A 89 -10.51 -27.02 -11.68
N PRO A 90 -10.06 -25.79 -12.01
CA PRO A 90 -8.76 -25.44 -12.60
C PRO A 90 -7.62 -25.16 -11.59
N TRP A 91 -7.90 -25.20 -10.28
CA TRP A 91 -6.97 -24.75 -9.23
C TRP A 91 -5.72 -25.64 -9.09
N THR A 92 -5.88 -26.93 -9.34
CA THR A 92 -4.80 -27.95 -9.39
C THR A 92 -3.68 -27.62 -10.38
N ASN A 93 -3.99 -26.86 -11.44
CA ASN A 93 -3.05 -26.55 -12.52
C ASN A 93 -2.52 -25.11 -12.49
N LEU A 94 -2.90 -24.31 -11.48
CA LEU A 94 -2.45 -22.94 -11.35
C LEU A 94 -1.19 -22.87 -10.47
N PRO A 95 0.00 -22.61 -11.03
CA PRO A 95 1.22 -22.53 -10.24
C PRO A 95 1.22 -21.26 -9.38
N MET A 96 1.43 -21.40 -8.07
CA MET A 96 1.60 -20.23 -7.18
C MET A 96 2.85 -19.42 -7.52
N GLU A 97 3.82 -20.03 -8.21
CA GLU A 97 5.08 -19.43 -8.64
C GLU A 97 4.87 -18.21 -9.54
N VAL A 98 3.71 -18.08 -10.17
CA VAL A 98 3.32 -16.88 -10.92
C VAL A 98 3.41 -15.61 -10.06
N MET A 99 3.33 -15.75 -8.73
CA MET A 99 3.37 -14.65 -7.77
C MET A 99 4.74 -14.40 -7.14
N LEU A 100 5.81 -15.12 -7.55
CA LEU A 100 7.17 -14.96 -6.99
C LEU A 100 7.74 -13.56 -7.18
N TYR A 101 7.26 -12.85 -8.21
CA TYR A 101 7.64 -11.47 -8.50
C TYR A 101 7.11 -10.47 -7.48
N GLY A 102 6.30 -10.87 -6.49
CA GLY A 102 5.74 -9.97 -5.48
C GLY A 102 6.55 -9.90 -4.18
N ARG A 103 7.62 -10.68 -4.03
CA ARG A 103 8.43 -10.76 -2.81
C ARG A 103 9.09 -9.44 -2.42
N GLY A 104 9.01 -9.06 -1.14
CA GLY A 104 9.55 -7.78 -0.67
C GLY A 104 8.93 -6.56 -1.36
N GLY A 105 7.64 -6.66 -1.69
CA GLY A 105 6.94 -5.66 -2.47
C GLY A 105 7.47 -5.56 -3.89
N GLY A 106 7.51 -6.71 -4.58
CA GLY A 106 7.99 -6.86 -5.94
C GLY A 106 9.24 -7.74 -6.06
N ASN A 107 10.38 -7.14 -6.33
CA ASN A 107 11.66 -7.83 -6.22
C ASN A 107 12.52 -7.01 -5.24
N ALA A 108 12.05 -6.94 -4.00
CA ALA A 108 12.60 -6.07 -2.95
C ALA A 108 12.52 -4.55 -3.24
N TRP A 109 11.63 -4.12 -4.13
CA TRP A 109 11.40 -2.69 -4.41
C TRP A 109 10.61 -1.98 -3.30
N GLY A 110 9.96 -2.74 -2.41
CA GLY A 110 9.24 -2.16 -1.27
C GLY A 110 7.94 -1.44 -1.64
N VAL A 111 7.34 -1.72 -2.81
CA VAL A 111 6.05 -1.12 -3.25
C VAL A 111 4.87 -1.83 -2.58
N LEU A 112 3.78 -2.17 -3.29
CA LEU A 112 2.64 -2.92 -2.72
C LEU A 112 3.11 -4.17 -1.96
N CYS A 113 2.65 -4.35 -0.72
CA CYS A 113 2.94 -5.53 0.07
C CYS A 113 2.63 -6.81 -0.71
N GLY A 114 3.57 -7.75 -0.71
CA GLY A 114 3.43 -9.00 -1.46
C GLY A 114 2.16 -9.77 -1.07
N CYS A 115 1.82 -9.79 0.21
CA CYS A 115 0.60 -10.45 0.68
C CYS A 115 -0.67 -9.86 0.06
N LEU A 116 -0.75 -8.52 0.01
CA LEU A 116 -1.89 -7.81 -0.59
C LEU A 116 -1.99 -8.05 -2.10
N ASN A 117 -0.84 -8.12 -2.79
CA ASN A 117 -0.77 -8.48 -4.20
C ASN A 117 -1.28 -9.90 -4.46
N GLY A 118 -0.79 -10.88 -3.69
CA GLY A 118 -1.25 -12.27 -3.71
C GLY A 118 -2.76 -12.40 -3.53
N ALA A 119 -3.30 -11.75 -2.50
CA ALA A 119 -4.73 -11.75 -2.22
C ALA A 119 -5.57 -11.09 -3.33
N ALA A 120 -5.18 -9.91 -3.81
CA ALA A 120 -5.92 -9.18 -4.84
C ALA A 120 -5.95 -9.93 -6.18
N ALA A 121 -4.86 -10.61 -6.53
CA ALA A 121 -4.80 -11.49 -7.69
C ALA A 121 -5.83 -12.63 -7.59
N LEU A 122 -5.93 -13.26 -6.42
CA LEU A 122 -6.91 -14.32 -6.18
C LEU A 122 -8.36 -13.82 -6.19
N ILE A 123 -8.66 -12.70 -5.51
CA ILE A 123 -9.99 -12.09 -5.55
C ILE A 123 -10.41 -11.84 -7.00
N SER A 124 -9.49 -11.31 -7.82
CA SER A 124 -9.75 -11.01 -9.24
C SER A 124 -9.93 -12.26 -10.12
N LEU A 125 -9.45 -13.43 -9.70
CA LEU A 125 -9.70 -14.69 -10.41
C LEU A 125 -11.13 -15.19 -10.22
N VAL A 126 -11.70 -14.97 -9.03
CA VAL A 126 -13.02 -15.51 -8.64
C VAL A 126 -14.16 -14.50 -8.76
N THR A 127 -13.87 -13.22 -9.01
CA THR A 127 -14.87 -12.15 -9.10
C THR A 127 -14.69 -11.30 -10.34
N THR A 128 -15.77 -10.66 -10.80
CA THR A 128 -15.70 -9.66 -11.88
C THR A 128 -15.08 -8.34 -11.40
N LYS A 129 -14.67 -7.46 -12.32
CA LYS A 129 -14.13 -6.13 -11.99
C LYS A 129 -15.05 -5.31 -11.06
N ALA A 130 -16.36 -5.36 -11.29
CA ALA A 130 -17.32 -4.62 -10.46
C ALA A 130 -17.41 -5.19 -9.03
N GLN A 131 -17.20 -6.49 -8.88
CA GLN A 131 -17.24 -7.20 -7.60
C GLN A 131 -15.91 -7.11 -6.85
N SER A 132 -14.77 -7.17 -7.54
CA SER A 132 -13.45 -7.23 -6.92
C SER A 132 -13.06 -5.92 -6.22
N GLY A 133 -13.47 -4.77 -6.76
CA GLY A 133 -13.10 -3.45 -6.23
C GLY A 133 -13.43 -3.26 -4.74
N PRO A 134 -14.69 -3.44 -4.31
CA PRO A 134 -15.07 -3.36 -2.89
C PRO A 134 -14.33 -4.36 -1.99
N LEU A 135 -14.12 -5.60 -2.45
CA LEU A 135 -13.44 -6.64 -1.68
C LEU A 135 -11.96 -6.32 -1.46
N ILE A 136 -11.29 -5.82 -2.50
CA ILE A 136 -9.88 -5.42 -2.42
C ILE A 136 -9.73 -4.18 -1.54
N ASN A 137 -10.63 -3.20 -1.65
CA ASN A 137 -10.61 -2.01 -0.78
C ASN A 137 -10.81 -2.40 0.69
N GLU A 138 -11.73 -3.33 0.97
CA GLU A 138 -11.94 -3.86 2.33
C GLU A 138 -10.66 -4.46 2.90
N LEU A 139 -10.02 -5.33 2.13
CA LEU A 139 -8.80 -6.00 2.56
C LEU A 139 -7.63 -5.03 2.77
N TRP A 140 -7.40 -4.12 1.83
CA TRP A 140 -6.28 -3.18 1.89
C TRP A 140 -6.48 -2.14 2.98
N GLY A 141 -7.70 -1.64 3.14
CA GLY A 141 -8.05 -0.75 4.23
C GLY A 141 -7.92 -1.39 5.60
N TRP A 142 -8.36 -2.65 5.75
CA TRP A 142 -8.12 -3.42 6.95
C TRP A 142 -6.62 -3.58 7.23
N TYR A 143 -5.81 -3.90 6.22
CA TYR A 143 -4.35 -4.05 6.38
C TYR A 143 -3.67 -2.76 6.87
N GLU A 144 -4.11 -1.62 6.36
CA GLU A 144 -3.57 -0.30 6.76
C GLU A 144 -3.89 0.03 8.22
N GLN A 145 -5.02 -0.45 8.75
CA GLN A 145 -5.57 -0.04 10.04
C GLN A 145 -5.42 -1.10 11.15
N ALA A 146 -5.22 -2.36 10.78
CA ALA A 146 -5.11 -3.46 11.74
C ALA A 146 -3.74 -3.50 12.42
N GLU A 147 -3.73 -3.89 13.68
CA GLU A 147 -2.53 -4.25 14.43
C GLU A 147 -1.97 -5.57 13.91
N LEU A 148 -0.86 -5.50 13.18
CA LEU A 148 -0.26 -6.65 12.46
C LEU A 148 1.16 -6.99 12.97
N PRO A 149 1.52 -8.29 13.10
CA PRO A 149 0.67 -9.48 12.88
C PRO A 149 -0.48 -9.52 13.89
N THR A 150 -1.59 -10.19 13.58
CA THR A 150 -2.75 -10.17 14.48
C THR A 150 -2.47 -10.94 15.77
N THR A 151 -3.26 -10.65 16.82
CA THR A 151 -3.20 -11.40 18.08
C THR A 151 -3.44 -12.88 17.82
N GLN A 152 -4.37 -13.22 16.92
CA GLN A 152 -4.61 -14.60 16.50
C GLN A 152 -3.33 -15.24 15.93
N ALA A 153 -2.64 -14.56 15.00
CA ALA A 153 -1.40 -15.09 14.43
C ALA A 153 -0.29 -15.29 15.47
N ASN A 154 -0.21 -14.44 16.49
CA ASN A 154 0.72 -14.65 17.62
C ASN A 154 0.30 -15.86 18.48
N GLN A 155 -0.99 -16.04 18.77
CA GLN A 155 -1.47 -17.20 19.52
C GLN A 155 -1.20 -18.52 18.80
N VAL A 156 -1.36 -18.56 17.47
CA VAL A 156 -1.01 -19.75 16.65
C VAL A 156 0.47 -20.11 16.82
N ALA A 157 1.36 -19.13 16.85
CA ALA A 157 2.78 -19.36 17.08
C ALA A 157 3.06 -19.87 18.50
N ILE A 158 2.53 -19.20 19.52
CA ILE A 158 2.72 -19.54 20.94
C ILE A 158 2.21 -20.95 21.25
N ASN A 159 1.10 -21.35 20.62
CA ASN A 159 0.51 -22.68 20.77
C ASN A 159 1.22 -23.76 19.94
N GLY A 160 2.26 -23.41 19.17
CA GLY A 160 3.00 -24.36 18.33
C GLY A 160 2.18 -24.92 17.18
N GLN A 161 1.26 -24.14 16.62
CA GLN A 161 0.31 -24.60 15.58
C GLN A 161 0.77 -24.32 14.15
N TYR A 162 1.75 -23.43 13.95
CA TYR A 162 2.38 -23.28 12.63
C TYR A 162 3.19 -24.52 12.25
N LEU A 163 3.38 -24.75 10.95
CA LEU A 163 4.16 -25.89 10.44
C LEU A 163 5.68 -25.62 10.44
N VAL A 164 6.06 -24.35 10.61
CA VAL A 164 7.46 -23.91 10.66
C VAL A 164 7.67 -23.09 11.94
N HIS A 165 8.67 -23.50 12.74
CA HIS A 165 8.93 -22.99 14.09
C HIS A 165 10.22 -22.19 14.18
N ASN A 166 10.37 -21.20 13.28
CA ASN A 166 11.56 -20.34 13.27
C ASN A 166 11.55 -19.32 14.41
N PHE A 167 10.36 -18.95 14.90
CA PHE A 167 10.16 -18.08 16.06
C PHE A 167 8.73 -18.25 16.59
N ASP A 168 8.59 -18.84 17.78
CA ASP A 168 7.29 -19.19 18.39
C ASP A 168 6.90 -18.28 19.57
N GLN A 169 7.57 -17.13 19.72
CA GLN A 169 7.23 -16.16 20.76
C GLN A 169 6.27 -15.08 20.21
N ASP A 170 5.74 -14.27 21.12
CA ASP A 170 4.96 -13.09 20.75
C ASP A 170 5.81 -12.09 19.96
N LEU A 171 5.22 -11.47 18.95
CA LEU A 171 5.83 -10.38 18.19
C LEU A 171 5.08 -9.09 18.46
N PRO A 172 5.78 -7.95 18.62
CA PRO A 172 5.13 -6.65 18.68
C PRO A 172 4.17 -6.47 17.50
N GLN A 173 3.01 -5.91 17.75
CA GLN A 173 2.05 -5.55 16.71
C GLN A 173 2.22 -4.06 16.38
N ASN A 174 1.89 -3.68 15.14
CA ASN A 174 1.77 -2.27 14.78
C ASN A 174 0.72 -2.08 13.68
N VAL A 175 0.09 -0.90 13.69
CA VAL A 175 -0.66 -0.38 12.54
C VAL A 175 0.34 0.08 11.49
N SER A 176 0.20 -0.43 10.25
CA SER A 176 1.13 -0.09 9.16
C SER A 176 0.89 1.31 8.58
N GLY A 177 -0.36 1.78 8.59
CA GLY A 177 -0.77 3.05 7.98
C GLY A 177 -0.55 3.12 6.47
N SER A 178 -0.14 2.02 5.82
CA SER A 178 0.25 2.00 4.42
C SER A 178 0.21 0.60 3.84
N PRO A 179 -0.27 0.41 2.60
CA PRO A 179 -0.22 -0.88 1.93
C PRO A 179 1.18 -1.14 1.33
N LEU A 180 2.09 -0.18 1.45
CA LEU A 180 3.46 -0.29 0.96
C LEU A 180 4.32 -1.13 1.91
N CYS A 181 5.00 -2.12 1.34
CA CYS A 181 5.93 -3.02 2.02
C CYS A 181 7.06 -2.25 2.71
N HIS A 182 7.62 -1.23 2.04
CA HIS A 182 8.66 -0.39 2.61
C HIS A 182 8.18 0.29 3.90
N ALA A 183 7.06 1.01 3.85
CA ALA A 183 6.50 1.72 4.99
C ALA A 183 6.14 0.75 6.12
N SER A 184 5.39 -0.32 5.80
CA SER A 184 4.95 -1.30 6.79
C SER A 184 6.10 -2.00 7.52
N VAL A 185 7.13 -2.44 6.79
CA VAL A 185 8.28 -3.15 7.40
C VAL A 185 9.17 -2.20 8.17
N THR A 186 9.45 -1.01 7.62
CA THR A 186 10.29 -0.01 8.30
C THR A 186 9.66 0.42 9.61
N GLU A 187 8.36 0.76 9.62
CA GLU A 187 7.67 1.21 10.82
C GLU A 187 7.65 0.14 11.92
N TRP A 188 7.40 -1.11 11.54
CA TRP A 188 7.45 -2.21 12.49
C TRP A 188 8.87 -2.42 13.05
N CYS A 189 9.90 -2.37 12.20
CA CYS A 189 11.28 -2.52 12.64
C CYS A 189 11.68 -1.43 13.65
N LEU A 190 11.24 -0.18 13.42
CA LEU A 190 11.46 0.92 14.34
C LEU A 190 10.72 0.69 15.67
N THR A 191 9.44 0.33 15.61
CA THR A 191 8.59 0.09 16.79
C THR A 191 9.07 -1.09 17.63
N ALA A 192 9.43 -2.20 16.98
CA ALA A 192 9.91 -3.41 17.63
C ALA A 192 11.40 -3.35 18.04
N ASN A 193 12.11 -2.27 17.67
CA ASN A 193 13.56 -2.15 17.81
C ASN A 193 14.31 -3.37 17.21
N LYS A 194 13.97 -3.71 15.97
CA LYS A 194 14.54 -4.84 15.21
C LYS A 194 15.13 -4.39 13.89
N LYS A 195 16.09 -5.16 13.36
CA LYS A 195 16.66 -4.94 12.03
C LYS A 195 15.85 -5.69 10.99
N VAL A 196 15.87 -5.18 9.76
CA VAL A 196 15.23 -5.88 8.63
C VAL A 196 15.85 -7.27 8.39
N SER A 197 17.11 -7.50 8.78
CA SER A 197 17.75 -8.81 8.66
C SER A 197 17.29 -9.84 9.69
N ASP A 198 16.64 -9.42 10.77
CA ASP A 198 16.34 -10.26 11.92
C ASP A 198 15.26 -11.30 11.60
N VAL A 199 15.33 -12.45 12.28
CA VAL A 199 14.37 -13.55 12.08
C VAL A 199 12.97 -13.12 12.51
N GLU A 200 12.85 -12.28 13.53
CA GLU A 200 11.60 -11.72 14.03
C GLU A 200 10.87 -10.91 12.95
N ARG A 201 11.60 -10.13 12.14
CA ARG A 201 11.00 -9.42 11.01
C ARG A 201 10.51 -10.40 9.94
N LYS A 202 11.31 -11.43 9.62
CA LYS A 202 10.90 -12.45 8.64
C LYS A 202 9.67 -13.21 9.14
N GLU A 203 9.63 -13.59 10.41
CA GLU A 203 8.48 -14.23 11.04
C GLU A 203 7.26 -13.32 11.05
N ARG A 204 7.43 -12.02 11.37
CA ARG A 204 6.36 -11.03 11.25
C ARG A 204 5.75 -11.05 9.84
N CYS A 205 6.58 -11.06 8.79
CA CYS A 205 6.09 -11.15 7.41
C CYS A 205 5.40 -12.50 7.11
N ALA A 206 5.87 -13.61 7.69
CA ALA A 206 5.22 -14.91 7.57
C ALA A 206 3.83 -14.93 8.22
N ARG A 207 3.71 -14.39 9.44
CA ARG A 207 2.44 -14.25 10.15
C ARG A 207 1.48 -13.32 9.42
N VAL A 208 1.97 -12.19 8.91
CA VAL A 208 1.17 -11.26 8.09
C VAL A 208 0.74 -11.90 6.76
N THR A 209 1.54 -12.81 6.19
CA THR A 209 1.14 -13.62 5.02
C THR A 209 -0.06 -14.50 5.37
N GLY A 210 -0.03 -15.17 6.53
CA GLY A 210 -1.17 -15.92 7.08
C GLY A 210 -2.39 -15.04 7.36
N ASP A 211 -2.19 -13.90 8.03
CA ASP A 211 -3.24 -12.93 8.36
C ASP A 211 -4.00 -12.46 7.12
N VAL A 212 -3.27 -12.03 6.09
CA VAL A 212 -3.89 -11.53 4.85
C VAL A 212 -4.59 -12.66 4.11
N ALA A 213 -4.02 -13.87 4.09
CA ALA A 213 -4.66 -15.03 3.47
C ALA A 213 -6.00 -15.38 4.16
N ALA A 214 -6.00 -15.47 5.49
CA ALA A 214 -7.18 -15.72 6.30
C ALA A 214 -8.24 -14.63 6.10
N LYS A 215 -7.85 -13.36 6.16
CA LYS A 215 -8.77 -12.24 5.95
C LYS A 215 -9.38 -12.23 4.55
N THR A 216 -8.60 -12.62 3.55
CA THR A 216 -9.10 -12.79 2.18
C THR A 216 -10.17 -13.87 2.11
N VAL A 217 -9.95 -14.99 2.80
CA VAL A 217 -10.94 -16.08 2.90
C VAL A 217 -12.20 -15.63 3.62
N GLU A 218 -12.10 -14.92 4.73
CA GLU A 218 -13.25 -14.37 5.45
C GLU A 218 -14.10 -13.47 4.54
N ILE A 219 -13.45 -12.57 3.80
CA ILE A 219 -14.11 -11.65 2.86
C ILE A 219 -14.80 -12.42 1.74
N LEU A 220 -14.12 -13.40 1.12
CA LEU A 220 -14.68 -14.20 0.03
C LEU A 220 -15.81 -15.12 0.50
N ASN A 221 -15.66 -15.78 1.64
CA ASN A 221 -16.72 -16.58 2.26
C ASN A 221 -17.98 -15.72 2.47
N ALA A 222 -17.84 -14.53 3.07
CA ALA A 222 -18.95 -13.62 3.28
C ALA A 222 -19.57 -13.13 1.95
N PHE A 223 -18.73 -12.85 0.94
CA PHE A 223 -19.18 -12.38 -0.36
C PHE A 223 -20.02 -13.44 -1.09
N PHE A 224 -19.51 -14.67 -1.18
CA PHE A 224 -20.23 -15.77 -1.84
C PHE A 224 -21.41 -16.29 -1.04
N ALA A 225 -21.45 -16.06 0.28
CA ALA A 225 -22.62 -16.28 1.12
C ALA A 225 -23.68 -15.15 1.01
N GLY A 226 -23.39 -14.05 0.32
CA GLY A 226 -24.29 -12.90 0.21
C GLY A 226 -24.40 -12.06 1.48
N THR A 227 -23.47 -12.20 2.43
CA THR A 227 -23.45 -11.50 3.72
C THR A 227 -22.38 -10.42 3.81
N PHE A 228 -21.52 -10.29 2.79
CA PHE A 228 -20.49 -9.26 2.75
C PHE A 228 -21.08 -7.85 2.74
N THR A 229 -20.64 -7.04 3.70
CA THR A 229 -20.87 -5.59 3.74
C THR A 229 -19.51 -4.93 3.92
N SER A 230 -19.13 -4.04 3.00
CA SER A 230 -17.87 -3.30 3.14
C SER A 230 -17.96 -2.30 4.28
N THR A 231 -16.93 -2.28 5.12
CA THR A 231 -16.74 -1.33 6.21
C THR A 231 -15.64 -0.32 5.92
N TYR A 232 -14.87 -0.52 4.85
CA TYR A 232 -13.83 0.41 4.43
C TYR A 232 -14.36 1.80 4.11
N VAL A 233 -13.69 2.80 4.66
CA VAL A 233 -13.86 4.21 4.35
C VAL A 233 -12.50 4.77 3.98
N ASP A 234 -12.46 5.58 2.92
CA ASP A 234 -11.22 6.26 2.52
C ASP A 234 -10.69 7.09 3.72
N PRO A 235 -9.37 7.11 3.98
CA PRO A 235 -8.81 7.89 5.08
C PRO A 235 -9.26 9.36 5.05
N ALA A 236 -9.41 9.97 6.23
CA ALA A 236 -9.85 11.38 6.33
C ALA A 236 -8.90 12.33 5.58
N SER A 237 -7.59 12.07 5.64
CA SER A 237 -6.56 12.79 4.88
C SER A 237 -6.81 12.73 3.37
N VAL A 238 -7.14 11.55 2.83
CA VAL A 238 -7.42 11.35 1.41
C VAL A 238 -8.67 12.11 1.01
N THR A 239 -9.75 11.98 1.78
CA THR A 239 -11.02 12.69 1.55
C THR A 239 -10.79 14.21 1.51
N ALA A 240 -10.01 14.74 2.46
CA ALA A 240 -9.66 16.16 2.52
C ALA A 240 -8.80 16.60 1.33
N CYS A 241 -7.69 15.90 1.07
CA CYS A 241 -6.75 16.26 0.00
C CYS A 241 -7.39 16.20 -1.39
N LEU A 242 -8.18 15.16 -1.67
CA LEU A 242 -8.80 14.97 -2.97
C LEU A 242 -9.93 15.98 -3.26
N SER A 243 -10.43 16.69 -2.25
CA SER A 243 -11.37 17.81 -2.45
C SER A 243 -10.81 18.91 -3.36
N CYS A 244 -9.47 19.06 -3.41
CA CYS A 244 -8.78 19.93 -4.37
C CYS A 244 -7.98 19.10 -5.39
N HIS A 245 -7.20 18.12 -4.95
CA HIS A 245 -6.26 17.37 -5.80
C HIS A 245 -6.92 16.34 -6.73
N GLY A 246 -8.06 15.77 -6.35
CA GLY A 246 -8.85 14.85 -7.18
C GLY A 246 -10.05 15.53 -7.85
N SER A 247 -10.26 16.81 -7.58
CA SER A 247 -11.33 17.62 -8.16
C SER A 247 -10.87 18.32 -9.44
N ALA A 248 -11.81 18.96 -10.15
CA ALA A 248 -11.51 19.81 -11.30
C ALA A 248 -10.59 21.02 -10.99
N VAL A 249 -10.31 21.33 -9.71
CA VAL A 249 -9.39 22.40 -9.33
C VAL A 249 -7.96 22.09 -9.80
N PHE A 250 -7.43 20.92 -9.44
CA PHE A 250 -6.09 20.49 -9.85
C PHE A 250 -6.10 19.19 -10.65
N ASN A 251 -6.93 18.23 -10.26
CA ASN A 251 -7.07 16.90 -10.86
C ASN A 251 -5.71 16.22 -11.16
N ASN A 252 -4.78 16.30 -10.21
CA ASN A 252 -3.40 15.87 -10.37
C ASN A 252 -2.99 14.72 -9.44
N VAL A 253 -3.92 14.21 -8.63
CA VAL A 253 -3.69 13.07 -7.73
C VAL A 253 -4.81 12.04 -7.88
N MET A 254 -4.43 10.77 -7.91
CA MET A 254 -5.32 9.62 -7.86
C MET A 254 -4.76 8.61 -6.86
N THR A 255 -5.35 8.52 -5.68
CA THR A 255 -4.91 7.60 -4.63
C THR A 255 -6.07 7.26 -3.69
N LYS A 256 -5.93 6.13 -2.99
CA LYS A 256 -6.69 5.79 -1.79
C LYS A 256 -5.81 5.57 -0.55
N MET A 257 -4.49 5.51 -0.75
CA MET A 257 -3.55 5.39 0.36
C MET A 257 -3.57 6.67 1.19
N ASP A 258 -3.46 6.53 2.51
CA ASP A 258 -3.26 7.67 3.40
C ASP A 258 -2.10 8.54 2.91
N CYS A 259 -2.33 9.86 2.86
CA CYS A 259 -1.35 10.84 2.42
C CYS A 259 -0.32 11.16 3.53
N THR A 260 -0.74 11.02 4.79
CA THR A 260 -0.01 11.50 5.97
C THR A 260 1.39 10.88 6.11
N PRO A 261 1.60 9.56 5.91
CA PRO A 261 2.92 8.94 6.07
C PRO A 261 3.99 9.50 5.13
N CYS A 262 3.61 10.05 3.97
CA CYS A 262 4.57 10.56 2.98
C CYS A 262 4.63 12.09 2.92
N HIS A 263 3.49 12.77 3.09
CA HIS A 263 3.41 14.21 2.94
C HIS A 263 3.52 14.97 4.27
N GLY A 264 3.55 14.26 5.41
CA GLY A 264 3.28 14.87 6.70
C GLY A 264 1.90 15.53 6.69
N ASP A 265 1.63 16.41 7.65
CA ASP A 265 0.57 17.40 7.49
C ASP A 265 1.18 18.67 6.86
N PRO A 266 1.09 18.87 5.53
CA PRO A 266 1.54 20.11 4.90
C PRO A 266 0.67 21.30 5.34
N HIS A 267 -0.49 21.02 5.92
CA HIS A 267 -1.42 21.94 6.55
C HIS A 267 -1.36 21.88 8.08
N ASN A 268 -0.22 21.50 8.67
CA ASN A 268 0.13 21.90 10.03
C ASN A 268 1.09 23.09 10.03
N PRO A 269 0.65 24.28 9.61
CA PRO A 269 1.31 25.51 9.98
C PRO A 269 0.87 25.84 11.41
N GLN A 270 1.43 25.17 12.42
CA GLN A 270 1.12 25.46 13.83
C GLN A 270 -0.39 25.67 14.09
N ALA A 271 -1.18 24.59 14.12
CA ALA A 271 -2.62 24.57 14.47
C ALA A 271 -3.31 25.95 14.52
N VAL A 272 -3.97 26.36 13.44
CA VAL A 272 -4.75 27.60 13.44
C VAL A 272 -5.90 27.47 14.44
N GLU A 273 -5.86 28.22 15.52
CA GLU A 273 -6.85 28.17 16.59
C GLU A 273 -8.00 29.14 16.32
N THR A 274 -9.23 28.72 16.60
CA THR A 274 -10.40 29.60 16.55
C THR A 274 -10.52 30.38 17.85
N ILE A 275 -10.40 31.71 17.77
CA ILE A 275 -10.46 32.61 18.94
C ILE A 275 -11.77 33.39 19.03
N GLY A 276 -12.64 33.28 18.02
CA GLY A 276 -13.97 33.86 18.05
C GLY A 276 -14.83 33.35 16.89
N ALA A 277 -16.08 32.95 17.19
CA ALA A 277 -16.99 32.36 16.20
C ALA A 277 -17.65 33.38 15.26
N THR A 278 -17.48 34.68 15.53
CA THR A 278 -18.06 35.74 14.69
C THR A 278 -16.99 36.77 14.33
N ALA A 279 -17.08 37.27 13.11
CA ALA A 279 -16.33 38.42 12.63
C ALA A 279 -17.16 39.15 11.59
N SER A 280 -17.07 40.48 11.56
CA SER A 280 -17.83 41.32 10.63
C SER A 280 -17.01 41.81 9.44
N ALA A 281 -15.68 41.59 9.44
CA ALA A 281 -14.81 42.02 8.37
C ALA A 281 -13.61 41.08 8.16
N PHE A 282 -13.06 41.13 6.94
CA PHE A 282 -11.75 40.56 6.64
C PHE A 282 -10.67 41.41 7.30
N LYS A 283 -9.73 40.78 8.03
CA LYS A 283 -8.65 41.50 8.71
C LYS A 283 -7.43 40.62 8.93
N LEU A 284 -6.24 41.16 8.67
CA LEU A 284 -4.97 40.65 9.18
C LEU A 284 -4.44 41.61 10.25
N SER A 285 -4.31 41.14 11.49
CA SER A 285 -3.82 41.93 12.62
C SER A 285 -2.30 42.02 12.62
N GLN A 286 -1.75 43.05 13.28
CA GLN A 286 -0.33 43.10 13.55
C GLN A 286 0.05 41.90 14.43
N ASN A 287 1.13 41.21 14.09
CA ASN A 287 1.64 40.09 14.90
C ASN A 287 2.05 40.59 16.29
N TYR A 288 1.90 39.74 17.31
CA TYR A 288 2.29 40.05 18.68
C TYR A 288 3.02 38.86 19.31
N PRO A 289 4.21 39.08 19.92
CA PRO A 289 4.95 40.34 20.00
C PRO A 289 5.52 40.79 18.64
N ASN A 290 5.86 42.08 18.49
CA ASN A 290 6.64 42.63 17.37
C ASN A 290 7.46 43.85 17.86
N PRO A 291 8.81 43.77 17.94
CA PRO A 291 9.67 42.65 17.53
C PRO A 291 9.47 41.36 18.35
N PHE A 292 9.90 40.21 17.82
CA PHE A 292 9.71 38.90 18.45
C PHE A 292 10.98 38.02 18.44
N ASN A 293 11.06 37.04 19.35
CA ASN A 293 12.16 36.07 19.47
C ASN A 293 11.72 34.75 20.15
N PRO A 294 11.85 33.57 19.53
CA PRO A 294 11.80 33.35 18.08
C PRO A 294 10.36 33.29 17.55
N SER A 295 9.34 33.32 18.42
CA SER A 295 7.94 33.10 18.04
C SER A 295 7.05 34.33 18.17
N THR A 296 6.00 34.37 17.33
CA THR A 296 4.97 35.42 17.35
C THR A 296 3.61 34.86 16.96
N THR A 297 2.54 35.45 17.47
CA THR A 297 1.17 35.09 17.11
C THR A 297 0.63 36.05 16.05
N ILE A 298 0.03 35.49 15.00
CA ILE A 298 -0.58 36.22 13.90
C ILE A 298 -2.08 35.95 13.93
N ARG A 299 -2.88 37.01 14.06
CA ARG A 299 -4.35 36.93 14.12
C ARG A 299 -4.98 37.41 12.83
N PHE A 300 -6.01 36.71 12.37
CA PHE A 300 -6.83 37.14 11.25
C PHE A 300 -8.31 36.85 11.47
N SER A 301 -9.19 37.54 10.73
CA SER A 301 -10.63 37.31 10.78
C SER A 301 -11.23 37.30 9.38
N ILE A 302 -12.28 36.51 9.19
CA ILE A 302 -13.08 36.46 7.95
C ILE A 302 -14.57 36.51 8.28
N PRO A 303 -15.37 37.32 7.55
CA PRO A 303 -16.78 37.55 7.87
C PRO A 303 -17.74 36.50 7.30
N GLN A 304 -17.22 35.59 6.48
CA GLN A 304 -17.97 34.55 5.79
C GLN A 304 -17.01 33.39 5.49
N THR A 305 -17.57 32.22 5.19
CA THR A 305 -16.81 31.06 4.77
C THR A 305 -15.97 31.38 3.53
N GLU A 306 -14.65 31.22 3.61
CA GLU A 306 -13.73 31.62 2.54
C GLU A 306 -12.43 30.81 2.61
N LYS A 307 -11.78 30.63 1.46
CA LYS A 307 -10.44 30.05 1.40
C LYS A 307 -9.39 31.09 1.79
N VAL A 308 -8.59 30.78 2.79
CA VAL A 308 -7.55 31.67 3.31
C VAL A 308 -6.19 31.17 2.87
N ARG A 309 -5.32 32.09 2.48
CA ARG A 309 -3.89 31.86 2.31
C ARG A 309 -3.15 32.86 3.18
N LEU A 310 -2.27 32.38 4.05
CA LEU A 310 -1.45 33.21 4.93
C LEU A 310 0.00 32.77 4.79
N GLU A 311 0.87 33.70 4.41
CA GLU A 311 2.24 33.39 4.03
C GLU A 311 3.22 34.39 4.62
N ILE A 312 4.41 33.91 4.96
CA ILE A 312 5.53 34.72 5.40
C ILE A 312 6.52 34.88 4.26
N TYR A 313 6.89 36.12 3.97
CA TYR A 313 7.86 36.49 2.95
C TYR A 313 9.08 37.18 3.58
N GLY A 314 10.26 36.94 2.99
CA GLY A 314 11.48 37.68 3.32
C GLY A 314 11.48 39.08 2.70
N ILE A 315 12.47 39.91 3.06
CA ILE A 315 12.60 41.27 2.50
C ILE A 315 12.85 41.28 0.99
N GLN A 316 13.42 40.21 0.43
CA GLN A 316 13.59 40.03 -1.02
C GLN A 316 12.31 39.54 -1.72
N GLY A 317 11.20 39.32 -1.00
CA GLY A 317 9.94 38.85 -1.57
C GLY A 317 9.89 37.34 -1.84
N ASN A 318 10.89 36.58 -1.39
CA ASN A 318 10.86 35.12 -1.43
C ASN A 318 9.92 34.57 -0.35
N LEU A 319 9.17 33.54 -0.69
CA LEU A 319 8.32 32.80 0.25
C LEU A 319 9.21 32.07 1.26
N ILE A 320 8.96 32.32 2.55
CA ILE A 320 9.68 31.72 3.68
C ILE A 320 8.87 30.57 4.26
N LYS A 321 7.59 30.82 4.56
CA LYS A 321 6.70 29.86 5.21
C LYS A 321 5.27 30.06 4.72
N SER A 322 4.57 28.99 4.39
CA SER A 322 3.11 29.02 4.29
C SER A 322 2.53 28.68 5.66
N LEU A 323 1.77 29.62 6.23
CA LEU A 323 1.10 29.47 7.53
C LEU A 323 -0.39 29.09 7.41
N VAL A 324 -0.96 29.21 6.22
CA VAL A 324 -2.27 28.67 5.82
C VAL A 324 -2.18 28.54 4.31
N ASP A 325 -2.51 27.39 3.73
CA ASP A 325 -2.34 27.15 2.29
C ASP A 325 -3.66 26.81 1.61
N TYR A 326 -4.44 27.85 1.31
CA TYR A 326 -5.75 27.77 0.64
C TYR A 326 -6.81 26.96 1.40
N ASP A 327 -6.64 26.83 2.72
CA ASP A 327 -7.57 26.13 3.60
C ASP A 327 -8.90 26.87 3.73
N LEU A 328 -10.00 26.11 3.82
CA LEU A 328 -11.36 26.67 3.97
C LEU A 328 -11.67 26.92 5.44
N TYR A 329 -11.95 28.17 5.79
CA TYR A 329 -12.38 28.56 7.13
C TYR A 329 -13.83 29.04 7.12
N GLN A 330 -14.54 28.82 8.22
CA GLN A 330 -15.88 29.39 8.45
C GLN A 330 -15.77 30.86 8.86
N GLN A 331 -16.91 31.55 8.98
CA GLN A 331 -16.90 32.87 9.60
C GLN A 331 -16.27 32.80 11.00
N GLY A 332 -15.36 33.72 11.31
CA GLY A 332 -14.71 33.75 12.61
C GLY A 332 -13.41 34.54 12.66
N SER A 333 -12.77 34.48 13.82
CA SER A 333 -11.45 35.02 14.12
C SER A 333 -10.53 33.87 14.51
N TYR A 334 -9.30 33.95 14.01
CA TYR A 334 -8.32 32.87 14.04
C TYR A 334 -6.96 33.39 14.47
N GLU A 335 -6.15 32.51 15.05
CA GLU A 335 -4.74 32.80 15.32
C GLU A 335 -3.84 31.63 14.95
N VAL A 336 -2.62 31.96 14.53
CA VAL A 336 -1.59 31.00 14.17
C VAL A 336 -0.27 31.51 14.74
N VAL A 337 0.56 30.59 15.24
CA VAL A 337 1.89 30.94 15.72
C VAL A 337 2.90 30.73 14.59
N TRP A 338 3.92 31.57 14.53
CA TRP A 338 5.10 31.35 13.70
C TRP A 338 6.33 31.34 14.60
N ASP A 339 7.15 30.30 14.51
CA ASP A 339 8.34 30.07 15.36
C ASP A 339 9.66 30.50 14.72
N GLY A 340 9.62 31.29 13.65
CA GLY A 340 10.81 31.75 12.96
C GLY A 340 11.51 30.65 12.15
N ARG A 341 10.76 29.64 11.68
CA ARG A 341 11.25 28.61 10.73
C ARG A 341 10.67 28.78 9.34
N ASP A 342 11.39 28.30 8.34
CA ASP A 342 10.94 28.21 6.95
C ASP A 342 10.11 26.94 6.68
N ASN A 343 9.67 26.74 5.44
CA ASN A 343 8.94 25.55 5.00
C ASN A 343 9.72 24.23 5.17
N HIS A 344 11.05 24.27 5.25
CA HIS A 344 11.90 23.10 5.45
C HIS A 344 12.22 22.87 6.94
N GLY A 345 11.65 23.65 7.86
CA GLY A 345 11.91 23.57 9.30
C GLY A 345 13.23 24.21 9.75
N ASN A 346 13.94 24.91 8.86
CA ASN A 346 15.17 25.60 9.19
C ASN A 346 14.88 26.96 9.84
N ARG A 347 15.68 27.34 10.85
CA ARG A 347 15.56 28.67 11.49
C ARG A 347 16.00 29.76 10.52
N VAL A 348 15.20 30.80 10.36
CA VAL A 348 15.55 31.97 9.52
C VAL A 348 16.37 33.00 10.31
N SER A 349 17.11 33.88 9.64
CA SER A 349 17.95 34.91 10.29
C SER A 349 17.12 36.03 10.96
N SER A 350 17.71 36.79 11.87
CA SER A 350 17.09 38.05 12.33
C SER A 350 16.88 39.00 11.14
N GLY A 351 15.79 39.75 11.14
CA GLY A 351 15.47 40.63 10.02
C GLY A 351 14.00 41.00 9.90
N ILE A 352 13.69 41.64 8.77
CA ILE A 352 12.33 42.07 8.41
C ILE A 352 11.65 40.96 7.59
N TYR A 353 10.44 40.62 8.00
CA TYR A 353 9.56 39.66 7.34
C TYR A 353 8.18 40.28 7.07
N PHE A 354 7.41 39.68 6.17
CA PHE A 354 6.07 40.14 5.82
C PHE A 354 5.07 39.00 5.88
N ALA A 355 4.06 39.12 6.75
CA ALA A 355 2.90 38.24 6.72
C ALA A 355 1.89 38.77 5.70
N LYS A 356 1.50 37.96 4.73
CA LYS A 356 0.54 38.30 3.68
C LYS A 356 -0.63 37.34 3.73
N MET A 357 -1.83 37.90 3.91
CA MET A 357 -3.09 37.17 3.87
C MET A 357 -3.82 37.45 2.55
N LYS A 358 -4.41 36.42 1.96
CA LYS A 358 -5.39 36.51 0.88
C LYS A 358 -6.62 35.68 1.24
N ALA A 359 -7.81 36.23 1.04
CA ALA A 359 -9.08 35.53 1.22
C ALA A 359 -10.10 36.09 0.22
N GLY A 360 -10.49 35.30 -0.78
CA GLY A 360 -11.29 35.80 -1.91
C GLY A 360 -10.65 37.03 -2.60
N LYS A 361 -11.35 38.16 -2.58
CA LYS A 361 -10.87 39.46 -3.11
C LYS A 361 -10.03 40.26 -2.11
N PHE A 362 -10.02 39.88 -0.84
CA PHE A 362 -9.25 40.56 0.20
C PHE A 362 -7.77 40.17 0.14
N ALA A 363 -6.89 41.16 0.28
CA ALA A 363 -5.46 40.96 0.45
C ALA A 363 -4.89 41.99 1.42
N GLN A 364 -4.11 41.56 2.39
CA GLN A 364 -3.45 42.45 3.36
C GLN A 364 -2.06 41.92 3.71
N THR A 365 -1.11 42.84 3.92
CA THR A 365 0.27 42.53 4.32
C THR A 365 0.62 43.26 5.62
N LYS A 366 1.36 42.61 6.51
CA LYS A 366 1.90 43.15 7.76
C LYS A 366 3.40 42.92 7.87
N LYS A 367 4.14 43.98 8.18
CA LYS A 367 5.59 43.92 8.45
C LYS A 367 5.83 43.36 9.84
N MET A 368 6.81 42.47 9.99
CA MET A 368 7.22 41.82 11.23
C MET A 368 8.74 41.92 11.40
N ASN A 369 9.22 42.06 12.63
CA ASN A 369 10.64 42.17 12.93
C ASN A 369 11.07 41.00 13.85
N LEU A 370 11.88 40.07 13.31
CA LEU A 370 12.49 39.00 14.08
C LEU A 370 13.84 39.48 14.63
N VAL A 371 14.03 39.37 15.93
CA VAL A 371 15.29 39.67 16.62
C VAL A 371 15.72 38.40 17.34
N LYS A 372 16.98 38.00 17.21
CA LYS A 372 17.55 36.85 17.92
C LYS A 372 18.49 37.31 19.01
#